data_AF-A0A5C5CQ68-F1
#
_entry.id   AF-A0A5C5CQ68-F1
#
_cell.length_a   1.000
_cell.length_b   1.000
_cell.length_c   1.000
_cell.angle_alpha   90.00
_cell.angle_beta   90.00
_cell.angle_gamma   90.00
#
_symmetry.space_group_name_H-M   'P 1'
#
loop_
_entity.id
_entity.type
_entity.pdbx_description
1 polymer ?
#
loop_
_entity_poly.entity_id
_entity_poly.type
_entity_poly.pdbx_seq_one_letter_code
_entity_poly.pdbx_strand_id
1 'polypeptide(L)'
;MAMGFIKKMFSFGKKEVEEKPVEQPAPDAVETALETQLPETVETPKETENTVVEVVISEPEAPVIASEPEPIEEPATETVEDKKAEPEHPVAEIEIPIEQPPVMEPIAVEAPAPEPAIEPEPEPVAEPEQPEVAKAPDASVVEEAVEPAPQPEPVKPKKVKVAKAVEEHQEKAPVEAAPEPKLSWFERLRRGLLRSSNSLSESIGGIFTKRKLDDDTLQDLEDVLIQADLGLETAMRVTDALASGRYGKDVTGEEVRTIMGAEIEKVLSPVAKPLELDLSHKPHVILVVGVNGTGKTTTIGKLAAKLTAGGLKVMLAAGDTFRAAAIEQLHIWGERTGSPVVSSKLGADAAGLAYDAWEKAKEAGSDVLIIDTAGRLQNKAELMEELAKIVRVLGKHDPEAPHTVLQTLDATTGQNALNQVEIFKNIAGVNGLVMTKLDGTARGGILVAISAKHKLPIYFIGVGEGVDDLEPFAAKDFARAIAGVA
;
A
#
# COMPACT_ATOMS: atom_id res chain seq x y z
N MET A 1 8.69 18.38 57.40
CA MET A 1 7.87 19.39 58.13
C MET A 1 7.84 20.66 57.29
N ALA A 2 6.73 21.34 57.05
CA ALA A 2 5.34 21.04 57.42
C ALA A 2 4.33 21.68 56.45
N MET A 3 3.05 21.35 56.63
CA MET A 3 1.86 22.08 56.15
C MET A 3 1.91 23.57 56.55
N GLY A 4 1.16 24.50 55.94
CA GLY A 4 0.02 24.35 55.02
C GLY A 4 -1.27 24.94 55.63
N PHE A 5 -1.44 26.26 55.50
CA PHE A 5 -2.51 27.13 56.06
C PHE A 5 -2.39 28.50 55.34
N ILE A 6 -3.37 29.37 55.08
CA ILE A 6 -4.76 29.61 55.56
C ILE A 6 -5.73 29.82 54.36
N LYS A 7 -7.05 29.84 54.64
CA LYS A 7 -8.16 29.94 53.67
C LYS A 7 -9.04 31.17 53.95
N LYS A 8 -9.71 31.69 52.90
CA LYS A 8 -11.01 32.41 52.92
C LYS A 8 -11.03 33.94 53.20
N MET A 9 -11.59 34.70 52.26
CA MET A 9 -12.54 35.80 52.50
C MET A 9 -13.58 35.88 51.36
N PHE A 10 -14.67 36.59 51.63
CA PHE A 10 -15.98 36.71 50.94
C PHE A 10 -15.89 37.19 49.47
N SER A 11 -16.77 36.87 48.51
CA SER A 11 -18.21 36.48 48.45
C SER A 11 -19.21 37.63 48.27
N PHE A 12 -19.57 37.90 47.02
CA PHE A 12 -20.78 38.59 46.49
C PHE A 12 -20.80 38.33 44.96
N GLY A 13 -21.91 38.09 44.25
CA GLY A 13 -23.30 37.80 44.63
C GLY A 13 -24.06 37.20 43.43
N LYS A 14 -25.18 36.48 43.66
CA LYS A 14 -25.98 35.82 42.60
C LYS A 14 -26.71 36.82 41.68
N LYS A 15 -26.97 36.40 40.45
CA LYS A 15 -28.25 36.63 39.74
C LYS A 15 -28.69 35.33 39.07
N GLU A 16 -29.99 35.15 38.90
CA GLU A 16 -30.63 33.90 38.51
C GLU A 16 -31.14 33.96 37.07
N VAL A 17 -31.17 32.80 36.40
CA VAL A 17 -31.89 32.53 35.15
C VAL A 17 -32.53 31.15 35.33
N GLU A 18 -33.77 30.98 34.87
CA GLU A 18 -34.55 29.76 35.08
C GLU A 18 -34.09 28.61 34.16
N GLU A 19 -33.89 27.42 34.73
CA GLU A 19 -33.86 26.16 33.96
C GLU A 19 -35.25 25.52 34.01
N LYS A 20 -35.79 25.14 32.84
CA LYS A 20 -37.01 24.31 32.75
C LYS A 20 -36.62 22.82 32.68
N PRO A 21 -37.34 21.92 33.36
CA PRO A 21 -37.07 20.49 33.27
C PRO A 21 -37.43 19.95 31.89
N VAL A 22 -36.63 18.99 31.41
CA VAL A 22 -36.96 18.13 30.27
C VAL A 22 -37.23 16.73 30.82
N GLU A 23 -38.41 16.19 30.52
CA GLU A 23 -38.94 14.96 31.09
C GLU A 23 -38.59 13.74 30.23
N GLN A 24 -38.20 12.63 30.87
CA GLN A 24 -37.88 11.37 30.19
C GLN A 24 -39.08 10.41 30.22
N PRO A 25 -39.51 9.84 29.10
CA PRO A 25 -40.37 8.66 29.09
C PRO A 25 -39.53 7.36 29.07
N ALA A 26 -39.84 6.43 29.99
CA ALA A 26 -39.47 5.02 29.90
C ALA A 26 -40.68 4.21 29.38
N PRO A 27 -40.49 2.99 28.83
CA PRO A 27 -41.52 2.31 28.05
C PRO A 27 -42.47 1.45 28.90
N ASP A 28 -43.67 1.21 28.38
CA ASP A 28 -44.35 -0.10 28.47
C ASP A 28 -45.45 -0.26 27.40
N ALA A 29 -45.95 -1.48 27.20
CA ALA A 29 -46.82 -1.86 26.07
C ALA A 29 -48.30 -2.14 26.45
N VAL A 30 -49.20 -2.04 25.46
CA VAL A 30 -50.50 -2.74 25.40
C VAL A 30 -50.79 -3.18 23.94
N GLU A 31 -51.61 -4.23 23.79
CA GLU A 31 -51.79 -5.09 22.62
C GLU A 31 -53.16 -4.89 21.90
N THR A 32 -53.50 -5.75 20.91
CA THR A 32 -54.82 -6.01 20.25
C THR A 32 -55.30 -5.03 19.15
N ALA A 33 -55.93 -5.45 18.04
CA ALA A 33 -56.21 -6.79 17.46
C ALA A 33 -56.67 -6.72 15.96
N LEU A 34 -57.01 -7.88 15.35
CA LEU A 34 -57.68 -8.15 14.03
C LEU A 34 -56.81 -7.99 12.76
N GLU A 35 -56.11 -9.00 12.22
CA GLU A 35 -56.48 -10.39 11.81
C GLU A 35 -57.48 -10.54 10.64
N THR A 36 -57.26 -11.58 9.80
CA THR A 36 -58.03 -12.07 8.62
C THR A 36 -57.80 -11.32 7.28
N GLN A 37 -57.74 -11.96 6.10
CA GLN A 37 -57.88 -13.40 5.75
C GLN A 37 -57.13 -13.77 4.44
N LEU A 38 -56.72 -15.05 4.30
CA LEU A 38 -56.27 -15.69 3.05
C LEU A 38 -57.43 -16.52 2.44
N PRO A 39 -57.34 -16.91 1.15
CA PRO A 39 -57.18 -18.36 0.89
C PRO A 39 -56.30 -18.73 -0.32
N GLU A 40 -55.87 -20.00 -0.36
CA GLU A 40 -55.29 -20.69 -1.53
C GLU A 40 -56.39 -21.42 -2.34
N THR A 41 -56.16 -21.74 -3.62
CA THR A 41 -55.91 -23.13 -4.11
C THR A 41 -55.83 -23.24 -5.65
N VAL A 42 -54.75 -23.88 -6.11
CA VAL A 42 -54.56 -24.81 -7.26
C VAL A 42 -55.70 -24.99 -8.31
N GLU A 43 -55.42 -24.77 -9.60
CA GLU A 43 -55.37 -25.79 -10.69
C GLU A 43 -55.07 -25.17 -12.08
N THR A 44 -54.58 -25.99 -13.03
CA THR A 44 -54.28 -25.61 -14.44
C THR A 44 -55.06 -26.50 -15.42
N PRO A 45 -55.52 -25.97 -16.58
CA PRO A 45 -54.99 -26.52 -17.83
C PRO A 45 -54.84 -25.54 -19.02
N LYS A 46 -54.32 -26.12 -20.12
CA LYS A 46 -53.83 -25.60 -21.41
C LYS A 46 -54.83 -24.91 -22.36
N GLU A 47 -54.24 -24.11 -23.27
CA GLU A 47 -54.42 -24.07 -24.74
C GLU A 47 -55.42 -23.15 -25.49
N THR A 48 -54.98 -22.79 -26.71
CA THR A 48 -55.69 -22.29 -27.93
C THR A 48 -56.16 -20.83 -28.06
N GLU A 49 -55.38 -20.07 -28.85
CA GLU A 49 -55.74 -19.24 -30.03
C GLU A 49 -56.71 -18.03 -29.98
N ASN A 50 -56.22 -16.91 -30.56
CA ASN A 50 -56.84 -16.01 -31.56
C ASN A 50 -58.31 -15.53 -31.39
N THR A 51 -58.68 -14.24 -31.49
CA THR A 51 -58.04 -12.90 -31.68
C THR A 51 -59.09 -11.83 -31.20
N VAL A 52 -59.22 -10.52 -31.53
CA VAL A 52 -58.67 -9.60 -32.56
C VAL A 52 -58.97 -8.11 -32.16
N VAL A 53 -58.07 -7.14 -32.46
CA VAL A 53 -58.31 -5.65 -32.64
C VAL A 53 -58.87 -4.84 -31.44
N GLU A 54 -58.46 -3.59 -31.09
CA GLU A 54 -57.34 -2.66 -31.40
C GLU A 54 -57.38 -1.44 -30.41
N VAL A 55 -56.52 -0.41 -30.63
CA VAL A 55 -56.76 1.06 -30.43
C VAL A 55 -56.00 1.79 -29.29
N VAL A 56 -54.87 2.45 -29.67
CA VAL A 56 -54.01 3.48 -28.97
C VAL A 56 -53.40 3.14 -27.58
N ILE A 57 -52.28 3.74 -27.10
CA ILE A 57 -51.56 5.00 -27.43
C ILE A 57 -50.06 4.76 -27.77
N SER A 58 -49.49 5.66 -28.58
CA SER A 58 -48.16 5.74 -29.21
C SER A 58 -46.92 5.99 -28.32
N GLU A 59 -45.75 5.54 -28.82
CA GLU A 59 -44.40 6.07 -28.53
C GLU A 59 -43.83 6.87 -29.75
N PRO A 60 -42.77 7.70 -29.60
CA PRO A 60 -42.23 8.53 -30.69
C PRO A 60 -41.07 7.89 -31.48
N GLU A 61 -41.05 8.10 -32.80
CA GLU A 61 -39.98 7.64 -33.71
C GLU A 61 -38.82 8.63 -33.91
N ALA A 62 -37.70 8.12 -34.44
CA ALA A 62 -36.53 8.90 -34.85
C ALA A 62 -36.61 9.38 -36.32
N PRO A 63 -35.96 10.52 -36.69
CA PRO A 63 -36.05 11.08 -38.04
C PRO A 63 -35.18 10.33 -39.07
N VAL A 64 -35.67 10.29 -40.32
CA VAL A 64 -35.06 9.60 -41.47
C VAL A 64 -34.23 10.56 -42.34
N ILE A 65 -33.18 10.04 -42.98
CA ILE A 65 -32.26 10.78 -43.87
C ILE A 65 -32.69 10.63 -45.34
N ALA A 66 -32.86 11.74 -46.08
CA ALA A 66 -32.75 11.77 -47.55
C ALA A 66 -32.68 13.20 -48.14
N SER A 67 -31.60 13.50 -48.89
CA SER A 67 -31.53 14.27 -50.17
C SER A 67 -30.24 15.09 -50.34
N GLU A 68 -29.70 15.13 -51.56
CA GLU A 68 -28.49 15.87 -51.97
C GLU A 68 -28.82 17.32 -52.39
N PRO A 69 -27.80 18.21 -52.41
CA PRO A 69 -27.54 18.93 -53.67
C PRO A 69 -26.04 19.13 -54.01
N GLU A 70 -25.82 19.77 -55.16
CA GLU A 70 -24.57 19.95 -55.93
C GLU A 70 -23.47 20.84 -55.28
N PRO A 71 -22.20 20.74 -55.74
CA PRO A 71 -21.06 21.50 -55.19
C PRO A 71 -20.98 22.96 -55.66
N ILE A 72 -20.33 23.81 -54.86
CA ILE A 72 -20.05 25.24 -55.14
C ILE A 72 -18.56 25.54 -54.88
N GLU A 73 -18.01 26.49 -55.64
CA GLU A 73 -16.57 26.81 -55.76
C GLU A 73 -15.93 27.49 -54.53
N GLU A 74 -14.60 27.37 -54.42
CA GLU A 74 -13.77 28.07 -53.42
C GLU A 74 -13.53 29.55 -53.81
N PRO A 75 -13.64 30.52 -52.87
CA PRO A 75 -13.15 31.88 -53.07
C PRO A 75 -11.69 32.02 -52.60
N ALA A 76 -10.83 32.61 -53.45
CA ALA A 76 -9.46 32.94 -53.08
C ALA A 76 -9.37 34.24 -52.25
N THR A 77 -8.37 34.32 -51.36
CA THR A 77 -7.87 35.57 -50.73
C THR A 77 -6.34 35.53 -50.83
N GLU A 78 -5.75 36.31 -51.73
CA GLU A 78 -5.31 37.72 -51.55
C GLU A 78 -4.07 37.88 -50.66
N THR A 79 -3.04 38.47 -51.27
CA THR A 79 -1.71 38.74 -50.70
C THR A 79 -1.67 40.09 -49.97
N VAL A 80 -0.92 40.17 -48.87
CA VAL A 80 -0.51 41.45 -48.25
C VAL A 80 1.01 41.45 -48.04
N GLU A 81 1.64 42.59 -48.29
CA GLU A 81 3.11 42.73 -48.38
C GLU A 81 3.83 42.86 -47.03
N ASP A 82 5.12 42.52 -47.07
CA ASP A 82 6.11 42.64 -46.00
C ASP A 82 6.30 44.06 -45.45
N LYS A 83 6.61 44.16 -44.15
CA LYS A 83 7.33 45.32 -43.59
C LYS A 83 8.39 44.89 -42.56
N LYS A 84 9.63 44.89 -43.06
CA LYS A 84 10.90 44.61 -42.38
C LYS A 84 11.08 45.28 -41.00
N ALA A 85 11.53 44.47 -40.04
CA ALA A 85 12.40 44.89 -38.93
C ALA A 85 13.34 43.73 -38.53
N GLU A 86 14.65 43.95 -38.59
CA GLU A 86 15.68 43.04 -38.03
C GLU A 86 15.89 43.37 -36.54
N PRO A 87 16.39 42.41 -35.75
CA PRO A 87 17.78 42.59 -35.31
C PRO A 87 18.66 41.34 -35.48
N GLU A 88 19.97 41.57 -35.40
CA GLU A 88 21.03 40.60 -35.66
C GLU A 88 21.30 39.68 -34.45
N HIS A 89 21.58 38.39 -34.70
CA HIS A 89 22.77 37.69 -34.21
C HIS A 89 22.81 36.24 -34.76
N PRO A 90 24.00 35.70 -35.12
CA PRO A 90 24.10 34.39 -35.74
C PRO A 90 24.10 33.24 -34.72
N VAL A 91 23.27 32.22 -34.96
CA VAL A 91 23.41 30.89 -34.36
C VAL A 91 23.69 29.93 -35.50
N ALA A 92 24.77 29.15 -35.41
CA ALA A 92 25.11 28.17 -36.43
C ALA A 92 24.22 26.94 -36.30
N GLU A 93 23.53 26.58 -37.39
CA GLU A 93 22.84 25.29 -37.48
C GLU A 93 23.89 24.17 -37.53
N ILE A 94 23.82 23.27 -36.55
CA ILE A 94 24.58 22.02 -36.56
C ILE A 94 23.63 20.97 -37.16
N GLU A 95 23.85 20.62 -38.43
CA GLU A 95 23.23 19.44 -39.01
C GLU A 95 23.69 18.20 -38.22
N ILE A 96 22.76 17.56 -37.50
CA ILE A 96 22.98 16.26 -36.88
C ILE A 96 22.48 15.19 -37.86
N PRO A 97 23.36 14.35 -38.45
CA PRO A 97 22.92 13.29 -39.33
C PRO A 97 22.06 12.28 -38.55
N ILE A 98 20.81 12.08 -38.98
CA ILE A 98 19.95 11.04 -38.43
C ILE A 98 20.32 9.72 -39.12
N GLU A 99 21.20 8.92 -38.49
CA GLU A 99 21.43 7.55 -38.93
C GLU A 99 20.13 6.74 -38.82
N GLN A 100 19.74 6.09 -39.93
CA GLN A 100 18.63 5.15 -39.94
C GLN A 100 19.06 3.85 -39.24
N PRO A 101 18.24 3.26 -38.35
CA PRO A 101 18.56 1.98 -37.73
C PRO A 101 18.65 0.88 -38.81
N PRO A 102 19.61 -0.05 -38.72
CA PRO A 102 19.78 -1.09 -39.73
C PRO A 102 18.58 -2.04 -39.75
N VAL A 103 18.03 -2.28 -40.94
CA VAL A 103 17.00 -3.30 -41.15
C VAL A 103 17.64 -4.67 -40.98
N MET A 104 17.24 -5.41 -39.94
CA MET A 104 17.64 -6.82 -39.78
C MET A 104 16.87 -7.69 -40.77
N GLU A 105 17.60 -8.45 -41.58
CA GLU A 105 17.04 -9.53 -42.39
C GLU A 105 16.52 -10.67 -41.46
N PRO A 106 15.43 -11.36 -41.84
CA PRO A 106 14.87 -12.43 -41.02
C PRO A 106 15.79 -13.66 -41.04
N ILE A 107 16.49 -13.90 -39.93
CA ILE A 107 17.27 -15.12 -39.72
C ILE A 107 16.31 -16.32 -39.73
N ALA A 108 16.51 -17.23 -40.68
CA ALA A 108 15.73 -18.47 -40.74
C ALA A 108 16.05 -19.35 -39.53
N VAL A 109 15.05 -19.59 -38.68
CA VAL A 109 15.17 -20.52 -37.55
C VAL A 109 15.08 -21.95 -38.10
N GLU A 110 16.21 -22.66 -38.09
CA GLU A 110 16.25 -24.07 -38.41
C GLU A 110 15.44 -24.87 -37.37
N ALA A 111 14.49 -25.69 -37.84
CA ALA A 111 13.61 -26.43 -36.94
C ALA A 111 14.37 -27.56 -36.24
N PRO A 112 14.20 -27.75 -34.91
CA PRO A 112 14.84 -28.85 -34.20
C PRO A 112 14.33 -30.20 -34.74
N ALA A 113 15.25 -31.13 -34.97
CA ALA A 113 14.91 -32.49 -35.38
C ALA A 113 14.10 -33.21 -34.28
N PRO A 114 13.15 -34.10 -34.64
CA PRO A 114 12.32 -34.80 -33.66
C PRO A 114 13.16 -35.77 -32.82
N GLU A 115 12.98 -35.72 -31.50
CA GLU A 115 13.52 -36.71 -30.58
C GLU A 115 12.86 -38.09 -30.81
N PRO A 116 13.59 -39.21 -30.60
CA PRO A 116 13.03 -40.54 -30.75
C PRO A 116 11.97 -40.83 -29.69
N ALA A 117 10.83 -41.41 -30.10
CA ALA A 117 9.75 -41.76 -29.19
C ALA A 117 10.20 -42.82 -28.17
N ILE A 118 9.90 -42.57 -26.90
CA ILE A 118 10.07 -43.52 -25.80
C ILE A 118 8.75 -44.29 -25.64
N GLU A 119 8.80 -45.63 -25.72
CA GLU A 119 7.64 -46.48 -25.46
C GLU A 119 7.31 -46.52 -23.95
N PRO A 120 6.01 -46.54 -23.56
CA PRO A 120 5.62 -46.61 -22.15
C PRO A 120 5.69 -48.04 -21.60
N GLU A 121 6.57 -48.29 -20.63
CA GLU A 121 6.46 -49.47 -19.77
C GLU A 121 5.32 -49.31 -18.72
N PRO A 122 4.65 -50.41 -18.32
CA PRO A 122 3.35 -50.35 -17.64
C PRO A 122 3.42 -50.19 -16.11
N GLU A 123 2.30 -49.73 -15.53
CA GLU A 123 2.07 -49.65 -14.09
C GLU A 123 2.00 -51.06 -13.43
N PRO A 124 2.57 -51.26 -12.24
CA PRO A 124 2.30 -52.44 -11.42
C PRO A 124 0.96 -52.28 -10.67
N VAL A 125 0.09 -53.29 -10.81
CA VAL A 125 -1.26 -53.34 -10.23
C VAL A 125 -1.23 -53.58 -8.71
N ALA A 126 -2.27 -53.14 -8.01
CA ALA A 126 -2.44 -53.24 -6.55
C ALA A 126 -2.71 -54.67 -6.00
N GLU A 127 -2.77 -54.75 -4.68
CA GLU A 127 -3.04 -55.91 -3.79
C GLU A 127 -4.20 -56.85 -4.20
N PRO A 128 -4.20 -58.09 -3.69
CA PRO A 128 -5.18 -58.36 -2.61
C PRO A 128 -4.69 -59.25 -1.43
N GLU A 129 -5.01 -58.76 -0.23
CA GLU A 129 -5.58 -59.47 0.93
C GLU A 129 -4.77 -60.51 1.76
N GLN A 130 -5.27 -60.73 2.98
CA GLN A 130 -4.65 -61.44 4.10
C GLN A 130 -5.09 -62.91 4.20
N PRO A 131 -4.72 -63.65 5.28
CA PRO A 131 -5.71 -63.73 6.35
C PRO A 131 -5.17 -63.69 7.81
N GLU A 132 -6.03 -63.14 8.67
CA GLU A 132 -6.19 -63.30 10.12
C GLU A 132 -5.47 -64.47 10.84
N VAL A 133 -4.87 -64.15 12.00
CA VAL A 133 -4.84 -65.01 13.20
C VAL A 133 -5.10 -64.12 14.44
N ALA A 134 -5.86 -64.60 15.42
CA ALA A 134 -6.51 -63.73 16.42
C ALA A 134 -6.31 -64.12 17.90
N LYS A 135 -6.57 -63.13 18.77
CA LYS A 135 -6.88 -63.16 20.23
C LYS A 135 -5.73 -63.23 21.25
N ALA A 136 -5.79 -62.27 22.19
CA ALA A 136 -5.19 -62.28 23.53
C ALA A 136 -6.16 -62.96 24.56
N PRO A 137 -5.89 -63.02 25.88
CA PRO A 137 -5.69 -61.87 26.81
C PRO A 137 -4.38 -62.04 27.66
N ASP A 138 -4.12 -61.48 28.85
CA ASP A 138 -4.93 -60.74 29.86
C ASP A 138 -4.06 -59.94 30.88
N ALA A 139 -4.74 -59.17 31.73
CA ALA A 139 -4.44 -58.82 33.14
C ALA A 139 -3.43 -57.71 33.55
N SER A 140 -3.84 -56.96 34.60
CA SER A 140 -3.19 -55.88 35.36
C SER A 140 -2.81 -54.61 34.55
N VAL A 141 -3.27 -53.39 34.85
CA VAL A 141 -3.84 -52.75 36.06
C VAL A 141 -2.85 -52.53 37.20
N VAL A 142 -2.31 -51.31 37.26
CA VAL A 142 -2.01 -50.58 38.50
C VAL A 142 -2.55 -49.15 38.30
N GLU A 143 -3.20 -48.61 39.32
CA GLU A 143 -3.84 -47.29 39.31
C GLU A 143 -3.14 -46.44 40.39
N GLU A 144 -2.54 -45.31 40.00
CA GLU A 144 -1.89 -44.38 40.94
C GLU A 144 -2.36 -42.95 40.65
N ALA A 145 -2.99 -42.33 41.65
CA ALA A 145 -3.62 -41.02 41.51
C ALA A 145 -2.64 -39.89 41.88
N VAL A 146 -2.59 -38.85 41.05
CA VAL A 146 -1.82 -37.62 41.30
C VAL A 146 -2.77 -36.42 41.22
N GLU A 147 -2.71 -35.54 42.22
CA GLU A 147 -3.61 -34.37 42.34
C GLU A 147 -3.29 -33.27 41.30
N PRO A 148 -4.30 -32.54 40.78
CA PRO A 148 -4.09 -31.56 39.72
C PRO A 148 -3.91 -30.10 40.21
N ALA A 149 -2.72 -29.53 40.03
CA ALA A 149 -2.51 -28.07 39.99
C ALA A 149 -1.14 -27.68 39.38
N PRO A 150 -0.96 -26.48 38.81
CA PRO A 150 -1.97 -25.53 38.30
C PRO A 150 -1.95 -25.44 36.75
N GLN A 151 -2.95 -24.76 36.16
CA GLN A 151 -2.91 -24.38 34.75
C GLN A 151 -1.89 -23.25 34.53
N PRO A 152 -1.13 -23.23 33.40
CA PRO A 152 -0.30 -22.08 33.06
C PRO A 152 -1.17 -20.88 32.69
N GLU A 153 -0.89 -19.71 33.29
CA GLU A 153 -1.51 -18.45 32.87
C GLU A 153 -1.17 -18.13 31.41
N PRO A 154 -2.06 -17.47 30.65
CA PRO A 154 -1.81 -17.13 29.25
C PRO A 154 -0.60 -16.22 29.12
N VAL A 155 0.48 -16.76 28.54
CA VAL A 155 1.73 -16.03 28.27
C VAL A 155 1.42 -14.87 27.33
N LYS A 156 1.49 -13.64 27.85
CA LYS A 156 1.23 -12.44 27.05
C LYS A 156 2.21 -12.38 25.87
N PRO A 157 1.72 -12.16 24.63
CA PRO A 157 2.56 -12.17 23.43
C PRO A 157 3.76 -11.22 23.55
N LYS A 158 4.95 -11.72 23.19
CA LYS A 158 6.20 -10.93 23.20
C LYS A 158 6.33 -10.17 21.89
N LYS A 159 5.52 -9.11 21.76
CA LYS A 159 5.59 -8.18 20.63
C LYS A 159 6.91 -7.42 20.61
N VAL A 160 7.67 -7.57 19.53
CA VAL A 160 8.93 -6.86 19.29
C VAL A 160 8.68 -5.74 18.28
N LYS A 161 9.06 -4.51 18.66
CA LYS A 161 9.00 -3.33 17.78
C LYS A 161 10.25 -3.25 16.94
N VAL A 162 10.09 -3.16 15.62
CA VAL A 162 11.19 -2.94 14.68
C VAL A 162 11.62 -1.46 14.75
N ALA A 163 12.41 -1.14 15.78
CA ALA A 163 12.94 0.18 16.05
C ALA A 163 14.31 0.41 15.38
N LYS A 164 14.83 1.63 15.51
CA LYS A 164 16.18 2.01 15.09
C LYS A 164 17.21 1.45 16.07
N ALA A 165 18.24 0.77 15.55
CA ALA A 165 19.30 0.18 16.37
C ALA A 165 20.11 1.25 17.13
N VAL A 166 20.65 0.86 18.28
CA VAL A 166 21.42 1.72 19.20
C VAL A 166 22.92 1.57 18.93
N GLU A 167 23.68 2.64 19.11
CA GLU A 167 25.14 2.65 18.96
C GLU A 167 25.82 1.80 20.05
N GLU A 168 26.67 0.86 19.64
CA GLU A 168 27.52 0.09 20.56
C GLU A 168 28.84 0.83 20.83
N HIS A 169 29.16 1.04 22.11
CA HIS A 169 30.33 1.82 22.52
C HIS A 169 31.59 0.94 22.59
N GLN A 170 32.28 0.77 21.45
CA GLN A 170 33.54 0.01 21.40
C GLN A 170 34.79 0.89 21.60
N GLU A 171 35.81 0.29 22.23
CA GLU A 171 37.00 0.97 22.75
C GLU A 171 38.11 1.12 21.68
N LYS A 172 39.01 2.10 21.85
CA LYS A 172 39.83 2.65 20.74
C LYS A 172 41.08 1.83 20.42
N ALA A 173 41.24 1.52 19.12
CA ALA A 173 42.49 1.12 18.45
C ALA A 173 42.62 1.94 17.13
N PRO A 174 43.78 1.95 16.43
CA PRO A 174 44.27 3.17 15.76
C PRO A 174 43.52 3.68 14.51
N VAL A 175 43.76 4.96 14.20
CA VAL A 175 43.11 5.71 13.12
C VAL A 175 43.57 5.24 11.74
N GLU A 176 42.68 4.55 11.03
CA GLU A 176 42.63 4.57 9.57
C GLU A 176 41.72 5.73 9.08
N ALA A 177 41.65 5.99 7.78
CA ALA A 177 41.10 7.24 7.24
C ALA A 177 39.68 7.56 7.77
N ALA A 178 39.47 8.80 8.21
CA ALA A 178 38.21 9.24 8.81
C ALA A 178 37.03 9.02 7.83
N PRO A 179 36.00 8.25 8.19
CA PRO A 179 34.83 8.07 7.34
C PRO A 179 34.11 9.41 7.16
N GLU A 180 33.62 9.68 5.96
CA GLU A 180 32.77 10.86 5.74
C GLU A 180 31.58 10.84 6.70
N PRO A 181 31.17 12.01 7.26
CA PRO A 181 30.11 12.06 8.26
C PRO A 181 28.80 11.54 7.65
N LYS A 182 28.37 10.35 8.10
CA LYS A 182 27.10 9.75 7.68
C LYS A 182 25.96 10.72 7.99
N LEU A 183 25.36 11.28 6.94
CA LEU A 183 24.20 12.17 7.04
C LEU A 183 23.14 11.56 7.95
N SER A 184 22.60 12.36 8.87
CA SER A 184 21.54 11.92 9.77
C SER A 184 20.31 11.49 8.97
N TRP A 185 19.45 10.67 9.60
CA TRP A 185 18.22 10.22 8.95
C TRP A 185 17.35 11.38 8.44
N PHE A 186 17.23 12.44 9.23
CA PHE A 186 16.44 13.63 8.85
C PHE A 186 17.03 14.35 7.64
N GLU A 187 18.36 14.41 7.51
CA GLU A 187 19.03 14.96 6.33
C GLU A 187 18.85 14.06 5.09
N ARG A 188 18.88 12.73 5.24
CA ARG A 188 18.59 11.81 4.13
C ARG A 188 17.14 11.92 3.67
N LEU A 189 16.18 11.99 4.61
CA LEU A 189 14.76 12.22 4.33
C LEU A 189 14.51 13.57 3.64
N ARG A 190 15.11 14.66 4.16
CA ARG A 190 15.05 15.99 3.53
C ARG A 190 15.64 15.99 2.12
N ARG A 191 16.79 15.35 1.92
CA ARG A 191 17.45 15.21 0.61
C ARG A 191 16.58 14.43 -0.38
N GLY A 192 15.92 13.37 0.08
CA GLY A 192 14.98 12.60 -0.74
C GLY A 192 13.78 13.46 -1.17
N LEU A 193 13.08 14.05 -0.20
CA LEU A 193 11.90 14.88 -0.46
C LEU A 193 12.20 16.23 -1.13
N LEU A 194 13.47 16.61 -1.33
CA LEU A 194 13.89 17.93 -1.81
C LEU A 194 13.22 18.34 -3.13
N ARG A 195 13.05 17.41 -4.09
CA ARG A 195 12.36 17.68 -5.36
C ARG A 195 10.89 18.05 -5.15
N SER A 196 10.21 17.34 -4.26
CA SER A 196 8.80 17.61 -3.90
C SER A 196 8.68 18.91 -3.11
N SER A 197 9.56 19.11 -2.12
CA SER A 197 9.59 20.30 -1.26
C SER A 197 9.89 21.58 -2.03
N ASN A 198 10.81 21.56 -3.00
CA ASN A 198 11.15 22.74 -3.79
C ASN A 198 10.00 23.12 -4.72
N SER A 199 9.49 22.18 -5.52
CA SER A 199 8.37 22.44 -6.44
C SER A 199 7.15 23.00 -5.70
N LEU A 200 6.81 22.44 -4.54
CA LEU A 200 5.69 22.92 -3.72
C LEU A 200 5.98 24.30 -3.09
N SER A 201 7.22 24.57 -2.67
CA SER A 201 7.62 25.87 -2.12
C SER A 201 7.66 26.98 -3.16
N GLU A 202 8.05 26.68 -4.38
CA GLU A 202 8.10 27.60 -5.52
C GLU A 202 6.67 27.98 -5.95
N SER A 203 5.77 27.00 -6.14
CA SER A 203 4.37 27.27 -6.48
C SER A 203 3.64 28.08 -5.39
N ILE A 204 3.79 27.72 -4.11
CA ILE A 204 3.21 28.50 -2.99
C ILE A 204 3.82 29.92 -2.92
N GLY A 205 5.12 30.06 -3.21
CA GLY A 205 5.79 31.36 -3.27
C GLY A 205 5.23 32.27 -4.37
N GLY A 206 4.87 31.70 -5.53
CA GLY A 206 4.23 32.41 -6.63
C GLY A 206 2.89 33.04 -6.24
N ILE A 207 1.99 32.24 -5.66
CA ILE A 207 0.62 32.68 -5.28
C ILE A 207 0.66 33.84 -4.28
N PHE A 208 1.45 33.70 -3.21
CA PHE A 208 1.45 34.64 -2.08
C PHE A 208 2.42 35.82 -2.24
N THR A 209 2.87 36.12 -3.47
CA THR A 209 3.66 37.32 -3.75
C THR A 209 2.78 38.57 -3.78
N LYS A 210 2.64 39.23 -2.61
CA LYS A 210 1.91 40.49 -2.39
C LYS A 210 0.38 40.44 -2.63
N ARG A 211 -0.20 39.24 -2.65
CA ARG A 211 -1.66 39.03 -2.58
C ARG A 211 -2.10 38.89 -1.13
N LYS A 212 -3.37 39.22 -0.88
CA LYS A 212 -4.07 38.88 0.36
C LYS A 212 -4.60 37.45 0.29
N LEU A 213 -5.01 36.90 1.42
CA LEU A 213 -5.83 35.69 1.42
C LEU A 213 -7.30 36.05 1.15
N ASP A 214 -7.81 35.52 0.05
CA ASP A 214 -9.14 35.66 -0.51
C ASP A 214 -9.55 34.35 -1.20
N ASP A 215 -10.78 34.27 -1.73
CA ASP A 215 -11.30 33.04 -2.34
C ASP A 215 -10.46 32.58 -3.55
N ASP A 216 -10.01 33.53 -4.40
CA ASP A 216 -9.15 33.25 -5.56
C ASP A 216 -7.81 32.62 -5.14
N THR A 217 -7.12 33.21 -4.14
CA THR A 217 -5.84 32.67 -3.65
C THR A 217 -5.97 31.38 -2.83
N LEU A 218 -7.15 31.09 -2.28
CA LEU A 218 -7.46 29.79 -1.68
C LEU A 218 -7.65 28.72 -2.77
N GLN A 219 -8.34 29.02 -3.87
CA GLN A 219 -8.47 28.10 -5.00
C GLN A 219 -7.12 27.84 -5.68
N ASP A 220 -6.33 28.89 -5.96
CA ASP A 220 -4.97 28.78 -6.50
C ASP A 220 -4.11 27.82 -5.64
N LEU A 221 -4.26 27.88 -4.31
CA LEU A 221 -3.55 27.01 -3.37
C LEU A 221 -4.09 25.58 -3.38
N GLU A 222 -5.41 25.38 -3.44
CA GLU A 222 -6.01 24.03 -3.49
C GLU A 222 -5.54 23.27 -4.74
N ASP A 223 -5.57 23.92 -5.90
CA ASP A 223 -5.12 23.36 -7.18
C ASP A 223 -3.65 22.94 -7.13
N VAL A 224 -2.77 23.77 -6.55
CA VAL A 224 -1.35 23.44 -6.35
C VAL A 224 -1.15 22.24 -5.40
N LEU A 225 -1.93 22.12 -4.34
CA LEU A 225 -1.86 21.00 -3.40
C LEU A 225 -2.37 19.69 -4.04
N ILE A 226 -3.40 19.77 -4.88
CA ILE A 226 -3.89 18.63 -5.68
C ILE A 226 -2.85 18.22 -6.71
N GLN A 227 -2.24 19.17 -7.43
CA GLN A 227 -1.19 18.92 -8.43
C GLN A 227 0.06 18.25 -7.81
N ALA A 228 0.40 18.57 -6.56
CA ALA A 228 1.48 17.95 -5.81
C ALA A 228 1.12 16.56 -5.20
N ASP A 229 0.02 15.94 -5.65
CA ASP A 229 -0.50 14.63 -5.24
C ASP A 229 -0.97 14.51 -3.77
N LEU A 230 -1.12 15.61 -3.01
CA LEU A 230 -1.62 15.53 -1.61
C LEU A 230 -3.08 15.07 -1.52
N GLY A 231 -3.84 15.23 -2.62
CA GLY A 231 -5.23 14.80 -2.75
C GLY A 231 -6.24 15.78 -2.14
N LEU A 232 -7.45 15.78 -2.70
CA LEU A 232 -8.51 16.75 -2.40
C LEU A 232 -8.80 16.93 -0.89
N GLU A 233 -8.97 15.84 -0.13
CA GLU A 233 -9.24 15.92 1.31
C GLU A 233 -8.12 16.66 2.07
N THR A 234 -6.86 16.44 1.69
CA THR A 234 -5.72 17.14 2.30
C THR A 234 -5.67 18.60 1.87
N ALA A 235 -5.93 18.89 0.59
CA ALA A 235 -5.91 20.22 0.04
C ALA A 235 -6.95 21.13 0.71
N MET A 236 -8.21 20.68 0.75
CA MET A 236 -9.32 21.35 1.46
C MET A 236 -9.01 21.60 2.94
N ARG A 237 -8.42 20.62 3.65
CA ARG A 237 -8.01 20.79 5.07
C ARG A 237 -7.00 21.92 5.25
N VAL A 238 -6.08 22.11 4.31
CA VAL A 238 -5.06 23.17 4.36
C VAL A 238 -5.67 24.53 4.02
N THR A 239 -6.56 24.61 3.02
CA THR A 239 -7.25 25.86 2.67
C THR A 239 -8.22 26.31 3.76
N ASP A 240 -9.02 25.41 4.34
CA ASP A 240 -9.87 25.66 5.52
C ASP A 240 -9.07 26.18 6.73
N ALA A 241 -7.95 25.52 7.06
CA ALA A 241 -7.09 25.89 8.18
C ALA A 241 -6.40 27.24 7.96
N LEU A 242 -6.11 27.60 6.70
CA LEU A 242 -5.54 28.89 6.32
C LEU A 242 -6.60 30.00 6.38
N ALA A 243 -7.77 29.79 5.78
CA ALA A 243 -8.89 30.73 5.73
C ALA A 243 -9.37 31.10 7.14
N SER A 244 -9.70 30.10 7.97
CA SER A 244 -10.25 30.29 9.32
C SER A 244 -9.40 31.17 10.25
N GLY A 245 -8.07 31.19 10.06
CA GLY A 245 -7.16 32.05 10.83
C GLY A 245 -6.72 33.34 10.13
N ARG A 246 -6.69 33.39 8.79
CA ARG A 246 -5.99 34.45 8.03
C ARG A 246 -6.78 35.13 6.89
N TYR A 247 -8.06 34.81 6.68
CA TYR A 247 -8.86 35.44 5.62
C TYR A 247 -8.83 36.99 5.67
N GLY A 248 -8.67 37.63 4.51
CA GLY A 248 -8.56 39.09 4.33
C GLY A 248 -7.23 39.72 4.77
N LYS A 249 -6.27 38.93 5.27
CA LYS A 249 -4.94 39.39 5.73
C LYS A 249 -3.88 39.12 4.67
N ASP A 250 -2.75 39.81 4.80
CA ASP A 250 -1.52 39.46 4.08
C ASP A 250 -0.92 38.21 4.74
N VAL A 251 -0.43 37.25 3.93
CA VAL A 251 0.12 35.97 4.41
C VAL A 251 1.41 35.64 3.68
N THR A 252 2.42 35.15 4.40
CA THR A 252 3.67 34.68 3.79
C THR A 252 3.59 33.23 3.35
N GLY A 253 4.28 32.86 2.27
CA GLY A 253 4.39 31.47 1.85
C GLY A 253 5.03 30.54 2.89
N GLU A 254 5.79 31.08 3.85
CA GLU A 254 6.32 30.32 5.00
C GLU A 254 5.24 29.96 6.02
N GLU A 255 4.29 30.87 6.31
CA GLU A 255 3.12 30.57 7.14
C GLU A 255 2.21 29.54 6.48
N VAL A 256 2.00 29.64 5.17
CA VAL A 256 1.22 28.66 4.39
C VAL A 256 1.87 27.28 4.48
N ARG A 257 3.18 27.17 4.21
CA ARG A 257 3.93 25.91 4.36
C ARG A 257 3.92 25.38 5.80
N THR A 258 3.92 26.26 6.81
CA THR A 258 3.86 25.87 8.23
C THR A 258 2.49 25.28 8.60
N ILE A 259 1.37 25.88 8.14
CA ILE A 259 0.03 25.30 8.32
C ILE A 259 -0.09 23.99 7.54
N MET A 260 0.34 23.97 6.29
CA MET A 260 0.33 22.78 5.45
C MET A 260 1.07 21.60 6.11
N GLY A 261 2.27 21.84 6.65
CA GLY A 261 3.01 20.83 7.41
C GLY A 261 2.24 20.33 8.65
N ALA A 262 1.53 21.22 9.37
CA ALA A 262 0.73 20.84 10.53
C ALA A 262 -0.51 20.00 10.16
N GLU A 263 -1.22 20.31 9.08
CA GLU A 263 -2.34 19.48 8.62
C GLU A 263 -1.87 18.13 8.05
N ILE A 264 -0.74 18.10 7.33
CA ILE A 264 -0.09 16.85 6.89
C ILE A 264 0.31 15.99 8.10
N GLU A 265 0.90 16.57 9.15
CA GLU A 265 1.22 15.84 10.38
C GLU A 265 -0.04 15.20 11.00
N LYS A 266 -1.17 15.93 11.06
CA LYS A 266 -2.46 15.37 11.55
C LYS A 266 -2.98 14.21 10.70
N VAL A 267 -2.84 14.26 9.37
CA VAL A 267 -3.27 13.16 8.47
C VAL A 267 -2.37 11.93 8.61
N LEU A 268 -1.05 12.13 8.81
CA LEU A 268 -0.06 11.05 8.87
C LEU A 268 0.08 10.42 10.27
N SER A 269 -0.15 11.17 11.36
CA SER A 269 0.03 10.66 12.74
C SER A 269 -0.79 9.40 13.08
N PRO A 270 -2.06 9.23 12.67
CA PRO A 270 -2.84 8.03 12.96
C PRO A 270 -2.34 6.75 12.26
N VAL A 271 -1.59 6.90 11.16
CA VAL A 271 -1.04 5.78 10.37
C VAL A 271 0.44 5.53 10.60
N ALA A 272 1.17 6.48 11.20
CA ALA A 272 2.56 6.29 11.62
C ALA A 272 2.64 5.35 12.83
N LYS A 273 2.94 4.08 12.56
CA LYS A 273 3.05 3.01 13.56
C LYS A 273 4.35 2.24 13.32
N PRO A 274 5.00 1.70 14.37
CA PRO A 274 6.07 0.74 14.18
C PRO A 274 5.51 -0.57 13.61
N LEU A 275 6.32 -1.33 12.87
CA LEU A 275 6.05 -2.74 12.66
C LEU A 275 6.23 -3.46 14.01
N GLU A 276 5.15 -4.07 14.51
CA GLU A 276 5.16 -4.99 15.66
C GLU A 276 5.14 -6.41 15.13
N LEU A 277 6.18 -7.19 15.45
CA LEU A 277 6.24 -8.63 15.19
C LEU A 277 5.81 -9.38 16.44
N ASP A 278 4.93 -10.36 16.32
CA ASP A 278 4.47 -11.14 17.48
C ASP A 278 5.14 -12.50 17.53
N LEU A 279 6.16 -12.60 18.39
CA LEU A 279 7.04 -13.77 18.47
C LEU A 279 6.44 -14.95 19.26
N SER A 280 5.12 -14.94 19.51
CA SER A 280 4.34 -16.17 19.74
C SER A 280 4.24 -17.01 18.47
N HIS A 281 4.16 -16.37 17.29
CA HIS A 281 4.19 -17.04 16.00
C HIS A 281 5.65 -17.25 15.60
N LYS A 282 6.02 -18.51 15.35
CA LYS A 282 7.38 -18.89 14.93
C LYS A 282 7.30 -19.87 13.76
N PRO A 283 7.49 -19.38 12.51
CA PRO A 283 7.86 -18.01 12.14
C PRO A 283 6.70 -16.99 12.18
N HIS A 284 6.98 -15.74 12.54
CA HIS A 284 6.12 -14.61 12.15
C HIS A 284 6.24 -14.40 10.64
N VAL A 285 5.22 -14.80 9.88
CA VAL A 285 5.18 -14.65 8.42
C VAL A 285 4.88 -13.21 8.00
N ILE A 286 5.72 -12.67 7.11
CA ILE A 286 5.54 -11.41 6.40
C ILE A 286 5.46 -11.71 4.90
N LEU A 287 4.30 -11.46 4.28
CA LEU A 287 4.11 -11.54 2.84
C LEU A 287 4.29 -10.13 2.23
N VAL A 288 5.27 -9.96 1.34
CA VAL A 288 5.57 -8.64 0.74
C VAL A 288 5.01 -8.57 -0.67
N VAL A 289 4.07 -7.65 -0.89
CA VAL A 289 3.26 -7.54 -2.13
C VAL A 289 3.40 -6.18 -2.79
N GLY A 290 2.98 -6.07 -4.06
CA GLY A 290 3.09 -4.83 -4.83
C GLY A 290 3.58 -5.07 -6.26
N VAL A 291 3.43 -4.05 -7.11
CA VAL A 291 3.71 -4.17 -8.55
C VAL A 291 5.20 -4.17 -8.85
N ASN A 292 5.58 -4.64 -10.03
CA ASN A 292 6.97 -4.64 -10.49
C ASN A 292 7.57 -3.23 -10.44
N GLY A 293 8.84 -3.13 -10.05
CA GLY A 293 9.55 -1.85 -9.91
C GLY A 293 9.35 -1.12 -8.58
N THR A 294 8.33 -1.46 -7.76
CA THR A 294 8.08 -0.80 -6.45
C THR A 294 9.12 -1.08 -5.35
N GLY A 295 10.09 -1.96 -5.63
CA GLY A 295 11.20 -2.25 -4.73
C GLY A 295 10.95 -3.37 -3.71
N LYS A 296 10.02 -4.30 -3.95
CA LYS A 296 9.77 -5.48 -3.08
C LYS A 296 11.03 -6.19 -2.60
N THR A 297 11.77 -6.84 -3.50
CA THR A 297 13.00 -7.61 -3.21
C THR A 297 14.05 -6.79 -2.45
N THR A 298 14.22 -5.52 -2.83
CA THR A 298 15.09 -4.56 -2.14
C THR A 298 14.58 -4.24 -0.72
N THR A 299 13.27 -4.06 -0.53
CA THR A 299 12.65 -3.79 0.77
C THR A 299 12.76 -5.00 1.68
N ILE A 300 12.58 -6.22 1.14
CA ILE A 300 12.80 -7.49 1.86
C ILE A 300 14.23 -7.57 2.35
N GLY A 301 15.22 -7.33 1.49
CA GLY A 301 16.63 -7.37 1.87
C GLY A 301 17.02 -6.35 2.94
N LYS A 302 16.52 -5.11 2.82
CA LYS A 302 16.73 -4.06 3.84
C LYS A 302 16.01 -4.37 5.16
N LEU A 303 14.80 -4.94 5.11
CA LEU A 303 14.05 -5.37 6.29
C LEU A 303 14.75 -6.55 6.97
N ALA A 304 15.19 -7.55 6.22
CA ALA A 304 15.97 -8.68 6.73
C ALA A 304 17.22 -8.19 7.46
N ALA A 305 18.00 -7.28 6.85
CA ALA A 305 19.16 -6.66 7.49
C ALA A 305 18.82 -5.96 8.81
N LYS A 306 17.72 -5.20 8.87
CA LYS A 306 17.27 -4.52 10.10
C LYS A 306 16.80 -5.50 11.17
N LEU A 307 16.23 -6.65 10.79
CA LEU A 307 15.76 -7.68 11.70
C LEU A 307 16.89 -8.60 12.22
N THR A 308 17.84 -9.00 11.38
CA THR A 308 19.01 -9.80 11.82
C THR A 308 19.98 -8.96 12.65
N ALA A 309 20.15 -7.66 12.32
CA ALA A 309 20.83 -6.71 13.21
C ALA A 309 20.08 -6.48 14.54
N GLY A 310 18.77 -6.72 14.57
CA GLY A 310 17.94 -6.78 15.80
C GLY A 310 18.05 -8.11 16.56
N GLY A 311 18.90 -9.05 16.12
CA GLY A 311 19.11 -10.35 16.75
C GLY A 311 18.06 -11.42 16.43
N LEU A 312 17.16 -11.18 15.48
CA LEU A 312 16.13 -12.15 15.08
C LEU A 312 16.63 -13.08 13.97
N LYS A 313 16.25 -14.36 14.04
CA LYS A 313 16.47 -15.33 12.96
C LYS A 313 15.47 -15.10 11.83
N VAL A 314 15.95 -14.67 10.67
CA VAL A 314 15.14 -14.45 9.48
C VAL A 314 15.38 -15.55 8.45
N MET A 315 14.31 -16.06 7.85
CA MET A 315 14.34 -16.84 6.61
C MET A 315 13.61 -16.08 5.50
N LEU A 316 14.07 -16.22 4.25
CA LEU A 316 13.49 -15.58 3.07
C LEU A 316 12.90 -16.65 2.12
N ALA A 317 11.86 -16.29 1.36
CA ALA A 317 11.28 -17.15 0.32
C ALA A 317 11.13 -16.42 -1.02
N ALA A 318 11.63 -17.04 -2.09
CA ALA A 318 11.75 -16.45 -3.43
C ALA A 318 10.47 -16.62 -4.28
N GLY A 319 9.33 -16.09 -3.81
CA GLY A 319 8.02 -16.26 -4.46
C GLY A 319 7.77 -15.44 -5.74
N ASP A 320 8.73 -14.63 -6.21
CA ASP A 320 8.74 -14.16 -7.62
C ASP A 320 9.35 -15.25 -8.53
N THR A 321 8.70 -16.41 -8.56
CA THR A 321 9.22 -17.63 -9.21
C THR A 321 9.40 -17.49 -10.73
N PHE A 322 8.80 -16.47 -11.34
CA PHE A 322 8.87 -16.15 -12.77
C PHE A 322 10.03 -15.22 -13.15
N ARG A 323 10.89 -14.81 -12.23
CA ARG A 323 12.02 -13.89 -12.50
C ARG A 323 13.31 -14.44 -11.90
N ALA A 324 14.14 -15.11 -12.73
CA ALA A 324 15.45 -15.64 -12.33
C ALA A 324 16.29 -14.61 -11.57
N ALA A 325 16.42 -13.40 -12.12
CA ALA A 325 17.16 -12.31 -11.50
C ALA A 325 16.56 -11.81 -10.17
N ALA A 326 15.26 -12.04 -9.88
CA ALA A 326 14.68 -11.73 -8.57
C ALA A 326 15.02 -12.79 -7.52
N ILE A 327 15.01 -14.07 -7.93
CA ILE A 327 15.46 -15.20 -7.10
C ILE A 327 16.94 -15.03 -6.75
N GLU A 328 17.78 -14.73 -7.74
CA GLU A 328 19.21 -14.43 -7.59
C GLU A 328 19.45 -13.20 -6.71
N GLN A 329 18.74 -12.09 -6.95
CA GLN A 329 18.82 -10.88 -6.11
C GLN A 329 18.43 -11.18 -4.66
N LEU A 330 17.45 -12.05 -4.40
CA LEU A 330 17.05 -12.43 -3.05
C LEU A 330 18.10 -13.33 -2.37
N HIS A 331 18.75 -14.24 -3.11
CA HIS A 331 19.89 -15.02 -2.60
C HIS A 331 21.05 -14.12 -2.17
N ILE A 332 21.43 -13.13 -3.00
CA ILE A 332 22.46 -12.13 -2.66
C ILE A 332 22.10 -11.35 -1.38
N TRP A 333 20.82 -11.01 -1.18
CA TRP A 333 20.35 -10.40 0.07
C TRP A 333 20.37 -11.37 1.26
N GLY A 334 20.07 -12.66 1.05
CA GLY A 334 20.16 -13.70 2.07
C GLY A 334 21.59 -13.88 2.57
N GLU A 335 22.53 -14.14 1.67
CA GLU A 335 23.97 -14.22 1.95
C GLU A 335 24.48 -13.00 2.71
N ARG A 336 24.14 -11.80 2.22
CA ARG A 336 24.53 -10.51 2.84
C ARG A 336 24.01 -10.32 4.27
N THR A 337 22.86 -10.91 4.61
CA THR A 337 22.17 -10.70 5.90
C THR A 337 22.27 -11.88 6.87
N GLY A 338 22.85 -12.99 6.43
CA GLY A 338 22.85 -14.27 7.16
C GLY A 338 21.49 -14.96 7.16
N SER A 339 20.56 -14.58 6.27
CA SER A 339 19.20 -15.12 6.19
C SER A 339 19.14 -16.25 5.16
N PRO A 340 18.84 -17.52 5.53
CA PRO A 340 18.66 -18.59 4.55
C PRO A 340 17.50 -18.30 3.59
N VAL A 341 17.65 -18.70 2.33
CA VAL A 341 16.66 -18.41 1.27
C VAL A 341 16.10 -19.71 0.70
N VAL A 342 14.77 -19.85 0.72
CA VAL A 342 14.05 -20.96 0.11
C VAL A 342 13.60 -20.56 -1.29
N SER A 343 14.03 -21.31 -2.31
CA SER A 343 13.66 -21.12 -3.71
C SER A 343 13.37 -22.46 -4.38
N SER A 344 12.50 -22.45 -5.39
CA SER A 344 12.22 -23.60 -6.26
C SER A 344 12.71 -23.34 -7.69
N LYS A 345 12.37 -24.23 -8.64
CA LYS A 345 12.67 -24.07 -10.07
C LYS A 345 11.98 -22.80 -10.62
N LEU A 346 12.56 -22.23 -11.69
CA LEU A 346 11.94 -21.12 -12.42
C LEU A 346 10.55 -21.52 -12.94
N GLY A 347 9.55 -20.66 -12.72
CA GLY A 347 8.14 -20.92 -13.07
C GLY A 347 7.41 -21.92 -12.16
N ALA A 348 8.00 -22.32 -11.02
CA ALA A 348 7.30 -23.15 -10.04
C ALA A 348 6.16 -22.41 -9.31
N ASP A 349 5.24 -23.19 -8.72
CA ASP A 349 4.12 -22.68 -7.94
C ASP A 349 4.57 -21.89 -6.70
N ALA A 350 4.34 -20.57 -6.70
CA ALA A 350 4.70 -19.68 -5.60
C ALA A 350 3.97 -20.04 -4.29
N ALA A 351 2.74 -20.59 -4.36
CA ALA A 351 2.01 -21.02 -3.17
C ALA A 351 2.57 -22.32 -2.58
N GLY A 352 3.02 -23.26 -3.42
CA GLY A 352 3.77 -24.44 -2.98
C GLY A 352 5.09 -24.04 -2.32
N LEU A 353 5.84 -23.10 -2.92
CA LEU A 353 7.07 -22.56 -2.33
C LEU A 353 6.83 -21.88 -0.97
N ALA A 354 5.70 -21.19 -0.80
CA ALA A 354 5.33 -20.56 0.48
C ALA A 354 5.00 -21.58 1.59
N TYR A 355 4.41 -22.73 1.24
CA TYR A 355 4.19 -23.87 2.14
C TYR A 355 5.54 -24.46 2.60
N ASP A 356 6.35 -24.90 1.64
CA ASP A 356 7.71 -25.41 1.84
C ASP A 356 8.59 -24.51 2.71
N ALA A 357 8.49 -23.20 2.50
CA ALA A 357 9.28 -22.22 3.24
C ALA A 357 8.79 -22.04 4.69
N TRP A 358 7.49 -22.21 4.98
CA TRP A 358 6.97 -22.18 6.34
C TRP A 358 7.44 -23.39 7.14
N GLU A 359 7.36 -24.60 6.57
CA GLU A 359 7.86 -25.82 7.23
C GLU A 359 9.35 -25.70 7.55
N LYS A 360 10.17 -25.30 6.56
CA LYS A 360 11.62 -25.10 6.73
C LYS A 360 11.96 -24.00 7.75
N ALA A 361 11.20 -22.89 7.77
CA ALA A 361 11.40 -21.82 8.75
C ALA A 361 11.05 -22.27 10.18
N LYS A 362 10.02 -23.11 10.34
CA LYS A 362 9.64 -23.72 11.62
C LYS A 362 10.67 -24.73 12.10
N GLU A 363 11.16 -25.61 11.22
CA GLU A 363 12.23 -26.58 11.52
C GLU A 363 13.55 -25.90 11.92
N ALA A 364 13.94 -24.82 11.23
CA ALA A 364 15.12 -24.02 11.57
C ALA A 364 14.96 -23.20 12.87
N GLY A 365 13.74 -23.13 13.42
CA GLY A 365 13.38 -22.29 14.55
C GLY A 365 13.62 -20.80 14.26
N SER A 366 13.25 -20.35 13.06
CA SER A 366 13.28 -18.94 12.67
C SER A 366 12.21 -18.12 13.39
N ASP A 367 12.55 -16.88 13.74
CA ASP A 367 11.62 -15.93 14.35
C ASP A 367 10.72 -15.28 13.29
N VAL A 368 11.24 -15.07 12.07
CA VAL A 368 10.54 -14.38 10.97
C VAL A 368 10.75 -15.12 9.65
N LEU A 369 9.69 -15.22 8.85
CA LEU A 369 9.73 -15.66 7.45
C LEU A 369 9.25 -14.52 6.56
N ILE A 370 10.07 -14.06 5.60
CA ILE A 370 9.71 -12.99 4.66
C ILE A 370 9.59 -13.57 3.24
N ILE A 371 8.42 -13.40 2.62
CA ILE A 371 8.08 -13.98 1.33
C ILE A 371 7.99 -12.87 0.27
N ASP A 372 8.82 -12.93 -0.78
CA ASP A 372 8.67 -12.09 -1.98
C ASP A 372 7.57 -12.66 -2.91
N THR A 373 7.03 -11.85 -3.81
CA THR A 373 5.98 -12.29 -4.75
C THR A 373 6.22 -11.76 -6.16
N ALA A 374 5.53 -12.33 -7.16
CA ALA A 374 5.36 -11.66 -8.44
C ALA A 374 4.69 -10.28 -8.28
N GLY A 375 4.80 -9.42 -9.30
CA GLY A 375 4.21 -8.07 -9.34
C GLY A 375 3.69 -7.66 -10.71
N ARG A 376 3.38 -8.63 -11.58
CA ARG A 376 2.96 -8.42 -12.99
C ARG A 376 1.50 -7.94 -13.08
N LEU A 377 1.22 -6.69 -12.69
CA LEU A 377 -0.15 -6.15 -12.62
C LEU A 377 -0.91 -6.21 -13.96
N GLN A 378 -0.22 -6.25 -15.10
CA GLN A 378 -0.85 -6.43 -16.41
C GLN A 378 -1.60 -7.77 -16.54
N ASN A 379 -1.15 -8.82 -15.83
CA ASN A 379 -1.86 -10.10 -15.68
C ASN A 379 -2.68 -10.09 -14.38
N LYS A 380 -3.53 -9.07 -14.20
CA LYS A 380 -4.17 -8.77 -12.90
C LYS A 380 -4.91 -9.95 -12.29
N ALA A 381 -5.66 -10.73 -13.07
CA ALA A 381 -6.42 -11.87 -12.56
C ALA A 381 -5.49 -12.95 -11.99
N GLU A 382 -4.58 -13.48 -12.82
CA GLU A 382 -3.59 -14.50 -12.43
C GLU A 382 -2.78 -14.10 -11.20
N LEU A 383 -2.29 -12.86 -11.14
CA LEU A 383 -1.52 -12.35 -10.01
C LEU A 383 -2.36 -12.29 -8.71
N MET A 384 -3.63 -11.90 -8.81
CA MET A 384 -4.53 -11.85 -7.65
C MET A 384 -4.92 -13.25 -7.17
N GLU A 385 -5.13 -14.20 -8.09
CA GLU A 385 -5.38 -15.61 -7.78
C GLU A 385 -4.16 -16.28 -7.14
N GLU A 386 -2.95 -16.01 -7.62
CA GLU A 386 -1.70 -16.49 -7.02
C GLU A 386 -1.53 -15.98 -5.59
N LEU A 387 -1.75 -14.68 -5.35
CA LEU A 387 -1.67 -14.09 -4.01
C LEU A 387 -2.73 -14.67 -3.05
N ALA A 388 -3.98 -14.80 -3.50
CA ALA A 388 -5.04 -15.44 -2.72
C ALA A 388 -4.73 -16.92 -2.42
N LYS A 389 -4.09 -17.63 -3.37
CA LYS A 389 -3.62 -19.00 -3.19
C LYS A 389 -2.49 -19.09 -2.16
N ILE A 390 -1.51 -18.18 -2.18
CA ILE A 390 -0.44 -18.09 -1.17
C ILE A 390 -1.04 -17.88 0.23
N VAL A 391 -1.92 -16.89 0.41
CA VAL A 391 -2.61 -16.63 1.69
C VAL A 391 -3.36 -17.87 2.19
N ARG A 392 -4.18 -18.48 1.33
CA ARG A 392 -4.94 -19.71 1.69
C ARG A 392 -4.05 -20.90 2.04
N VAL A 393 -2.86 -20.99 1.47
CA VAL A 393 -1.93 -22.10 1.72
C VAL A 393 -1.15 -21.89 3.02
N LEU A 394 -0.71 -20.66 3.32
CA LEU A 394 -0.14 -20.30 4.63
C LEU A 394 -1.16 -20.53 5.77
N GLY A 395 -2.43 -20.16 5.54
CA GLY A 395 -3.54 -20.39 6.47
C GLY A 395 -3.84 -21.85 6.83
N LYS A 396 -3.23 -22.83 6.14
CA LYS A 396 -3.29 -24.26 6.54
C LYS A 396 -2.38 -24.60 7.71
N HIS A 397 -1.31 -23.82 7.89
CA HIS A 397 -0.27 -24.06 8.90
C HIS A 397 -0.52 -23.26 10.18
N ASP A 398 -0.90 -22.00 10.01
CA ASP A 398 -1.31 -21.09 11.08
C ASP A 398 -2.47 -20.25 10.52
N PRO A 399 -3.69 -20.34 11.09
CA PRO A 399 -4.87 -19.58 10.61
C PRO A 399 -4.70 -18.06 10.62
N GLU A 400 -3.73 -17.52 11.36
CA GLU A 400 -3.42 -16.09 11.39
C GLU A 400 -2.32 -15.69 10.39
N ALA A 401 -1.69 -16.65 9.68
CA ALA A 401 -0.67 -16.38 8.68
C ALA A 401 -1.27 -16.08 7.29
N PRO A 402 -0.74 -15.06 6.57
CA PRO A 402 0.37 -14.18 6.93
C PRO A 402 -0.04 -13.03 7.88
N HIS A 403 0.57 -12.99 9.07
CA HIS A 403 0.27 -11.99 10.12
C HIS A 403 0.59 -10.55 9.66
N THR A 404 1.50 -10.39 8.71
CA THR A 404 1.79 -9.10 8.08
C THR A 404 1.75 -9.24 6.56
N VAL A 405 0.92 -8.45 5.91
CA VAL A 405 0.84 -8.33 4.45
C VAL A 405 1.26 -6.91 4.09
N LEU A 406 2.51 -6.78 3.62
CA LEU A 406 3.24 -5.54 3.50
C LEU A 406 3.31 -5.09 2.04
N GLN A 407 2.57 -4.05 1.68
CA GLN A 407 2.56 -3.55 0.31
C GLN A 407 3.66 -2.50 0.09
N THR A 408 4.56 -2.74 -0.87
CA THR A 408 5.49 -1.72 -1.34
C THR A 408 4.87 -0.87 -2.44
N LEU A 409 4.99 0.44 -2.29
CA LEU A 409 4.45 1.47 -3.18
C LEU A 409 5.60 2.35 -3.71
N ASP A 410 5.44 2.88 -4.91
CA ASP A 410 6.45 3.71 -5.58
C ASP A 410 5.97 5.15 -5.68
N ALA A 411 6.69 6.08 -5.04
CA ALA A 411 6.32 7.49 -4.97
C ALA A 411 6.38 8.22 -6.34
N THR A 412 6.99 7.63 -7.37
CA THR A 412 6.94 8.17 -8.74
C THR A 412 5.57 7.97 -9.41
N THR A 413 4.78 6.99 -8.95
CA THR A 413 3.55 6.57 -9.65
C THR A 413 2.32 7.46 -9.36
N GLY A 414 2.38 8.30 -8.32
CA GLY A 414 1.30 9.22 -7.94
C GLY A 414 -0.05 8.51 -7.74
N GLN A 415 -1.15 9.16 -8.16
CA GLN A 415 -2.53 8.66 -7.98
C GLN A 415 -2.76 7.17 -8.33
N ASN A 416 -1.97 6.57 -9.23
CA ASN A 416 -2.06 5.13 -9.53
C ASN A 416 -1.87 4.23 -8.29
N ALA A 417 -1.05 4.65 -7.33
CA ALA A 417 -0.82 3.93 -6.09
C ALA A 417 -2.08 3.83 -5.20
N LEU A 418 -2.98 4.82 -5.22
CA LEU A 418 -4.25 4.77 -4.47
C LEU A 418 -5.14 3.59 -4.87
N ASN A 419 -5.17 3.29 -6.17
CA ASN A 419 -5.97 2.19 -6.72
C ASN A 419 -5.26 0.84 -6.54
N GLN A 420 -3.92 0.82 -6.55
CA GLN A 420 -3.15 -0.38 -6.19
C GLN A 420 -3.36 -0.79 -4.73
N VAL A 421 -3.45 0.15 -3.78
CA VAL A 421 -3.73 -0.18 -2.38
C VAL A 421 -5.10 -0.84 -2.22
N GLU A 422 -6.14 -0.32 -2.87
CA GLU A 422 -7.48 -0.93 -2.86
C GLU A 422 -7.47 -2.38 -3.37
N ILE A 423 -6.82 -2.61 -4.52
CA ILE A 423 -6.76 -3.93 -5.17
C ILE A 423 -6.06 -4.96 -4.28
N PHE A 424 -4.85 -4.65 -3.80
CA PHE A 424 -4.09 -5.62 -3.00
C PHE A 424 -4.68 -5.81 -1.60
N LYS A 425 -5.27 -4.77 -0.99
CA LYS A 425 -5.99 -4.87 0.30
C LYS A 425 -7.13 -5.87 0.22
N ASN A 426 -7.96 -5.79 -0.81
CA ASN A 426 -9.18 -6.61 -0.93
C ASN A 426 -8.92 -8.06 -1.39
N ILE A 427 -7.72 -8.38 -1.90
CA ILE A 427 -7.34 -9.74 -2.33
C ILE A 427 -6.36 -10.40 -1.36
N ALA A 428 -5.27 -9.71 -1.00
CA ALA A 428 -4.18 -10.26 -0.20
C ALA A 428 -4.28 -9.91 1.29
N GLY A 429 -5.20 -9.02 1.69
CA GLY A 429 -5.36 -8.62 3.09
C GLY A 429 -4.32 -7.61 3.59
N VAL A 430 -3.81 -6.72 2.71
CA VAL A 430 -2.77 -5.72 3.05
C VAL A 430 -3.09 -4.98 4.35
N ASN A 431 -2.22 -5.15 5.34
CA ASN A 431 -2.34 -4.57 6.67
C ASN A 431 -1.17 -3.65 7.06
N GLY A 432 -0.25 -3.38 6.12
CA GLY A 432 0.79 -2.37 6.26
C GLY A 432 1.39 -1.91 4.93
N LEU A 433 1.93 -0.69 4.91
CA LEU A 433 2.50 -0.04 3.73
C LEU A 433 3.98 0.32 3.92
N VAL A 434 4.73 0.28 2.81
CA VAL A 434 6.05 0.91 2.65
C VAL A 434 6.03 1.77 1.39
N MET A 435 6.51 3.01 1.49
CA MET A 435 6.67 3.90 0.34
C MET A 435 8.14 4.01 -0.04
N THR A 436 8.49 3.79 -1.32
CA THR A 436 9.86 3.80 -1.83
C THR A 436 10.06 4.89 -2.90
N LYS A 437 11.34 5.17 -3.24
CA LYS A 437 11.77 6.14 -4.26
C LYS A 437 11.29 7.58 -4.03
N LEU A 438 11.16 8.00 -2.77
CA LEU A 438 10.81 9.39 -2.43
C LEU A 438 11.88 10.38 -2.95
N ASP A 439 13.13 9.92 -3.02
CA ASP A 439 14.30 10.58 -3.63
C ASP A 439 14.22 10.75 -5.16
N GLY A 440 13.43 9.92 -5.84
CA GLY A 440 13.25 10.00 -7.28
C GLY A 440 12.30 11.11 -7.73
N THR A 441 11.43 11.64 -6.85
CA THR A 441 10.17 12.24 -7.27
C THR A 441 9.88 13.65 -6.75
N ALA A 442 9.15 14.44 -7.54
CA ALA A 442 8.47 15.65 -7.07
C ALA A 442 7.05 15.37 -6.51
N ARG A 443 6.58 14.12 -6.59
CA ARG A 443 5.20 13.68 -6.30
C ARG A 443 5.02 13.12 -4.89
N GLY A 444 5.84 13.54 -3.93
CA GLY A 444 5.86 13.00 -2.56
C GLY A 444 4.54 13.10 -1.80
N GLY A 445 3.62 13.99 -2.22
CA GLY A 445 2.31 14.18 -1.58
C GLY A 445 1.41 12.93 -1.62
N ILE A 446 1.66 12.00 -2.56
CA ILE A 446 0.86 10.78 -2.72
C ILE A 446 0.75 9.94 -1.44
N LEU A 447 1.77 9.95 -0.58
CA LEU A 447 1.72 9.25 0.71
C LEU A 447 0.62 9.80 1.63
N VAL A 448 0.35 11.10 1.55
CA VAL A 448 -0.68 11.79 2.35
C VAL A 448 -2.07 11.42 1.83
N ALA A 449 -2.29 11.47 0.51
CA ALA A 449 -3.54 11.03 -0.11
C ALA A 449 -3.88 9.56 0.21
N ILE A 450 -2.88 8.68 0.15
CA ILE A 450 -3.04 7.25 0.51
C ILE A 450 -3.38 7.09 1.99
N SER A 451 -2.74 7.87 2.88
CA SER A 451 -3.02 7.84 4.32
C SER A 451 -4.46 8.27 4.62
N ALA A 452 -4.91 9.37 4.04
CA ALA A 452 -6.27 9.89 4.20
C ALA A 452 -7.34 8.88 3.73
N LYS A 453 -7.19 8.35 2.50
CA LYS A 453 -8.15 7.40 1.93
C LYS A 453 -8.16 6.05 2.66
N HIS A 454 -6.99 5.41 2.81
CA HIS A 454 -6.91 3.99 3.16
C HIS A 454 -6.74 3.72 4.66
N LYS A 455 -6.17 4.66 5.40
CA LYS A 455 -5.97 4.62 6.87
C LYS A 455 -5.21 3.36 7.35
N LEU A 456 -4.44 2.74 6.45
CA LEU A 456 -3.55 1.62 6.73
C LEU A 456 -2.25 2.11 7.40
N PRO A 457 -1.64 1.31 8.30
CA PRO A 457 -0.33 1.62 8.86
C PRO A 457 0.74 1.82 7.79
N ILE A 458 1.55 2.88 7.92
CA ILE A 458 2.81 3.02 7.18
C ILE A 458 3.92 2.68 8.17
N TYR A 459 4.64 1.59 7.91
CA TYR A 459 5.70 1.12 8.81
C TYR A 459 7.07 1.72 8.47
N PHE A 460 7.39 1.85 7.18
CA PHE A 460 8.71 2.30 6.72
C PHE A 460 8.61 3.21 5.50
N ILE A 461 9.64 4.03 5.29
CA ILE A 461 9.84 4.77 4.04
C ILE A 461 11.27 4.59 3.50
N GLY A 462 11.38 4.54 2.17
CA GLY A 462 12.61 4.35 1.41
C GLY A 462 13.01 5.62 0.65
N VAL A 463 14.22 6.12 0.92
CA VAL A 463 14.73 7.42 0.41
C VAL A 463 16.09 7.29 -0.31
N GLY A 464 16.42 6.08 -0.76
CA GLY A 464 17.68 5.77 -1.44
C GLY A 464 17.91 4.27 -1.59
N GLU A 465 19.04 3.89 -2.19
CA GLU A 465 19.37 2.50 -2.52
C GLU A 465 20.11 1.75 -1.39
N GLY A 466 20.81 2.48 -0.50
CA GLY A 466 21.63 1.90 0.57
C GLY A 466 20.81 1.15 1.63
N VAL A 467 21.44 0.20 2.34
CA VAL A 467 20.75 -0.62 3.36
C VAL A 467 20.08 0.26 4.43
N ASP A 468 20.82 1.28 4.88
CA ASP A 468 20.40 2.23 5.90
C ASP A 468 19.28 3.20 5.41
N ASP A 469 18.87 3.15 4.14
CA ASP A 469 17.86 4.04 3.56
C ASP A 469 16.43 3.46 3.58
N LEU A 470 16.17 2.46 4.43
CA LEU A 470 14.82 2.04 4.84
C LEU A 470 14.69 2.20 6.37
N GLU A 471 13.94 3.22 6.79
CA GLU A 471 13.79 3.59 8.20
C GLU A 471 12.32 3.68 8.62
N PRO A 472 12.00 3.52 9.92
CA PRO A 472 10.64 3.62 10.43
C PRO A 472 9.98 4.96 10.07
N PHE A 473 8.71 4.93 9.70
CA PHE A 473 8.00 6.12 9.26
C PHE A 473 7.66 7.06 10.44
N ALA A 474 8.04 8.32 10.32
CA ALA A 474 7.75 9.38 11.29
C ALA A 474 6.93 10.49 10.63
N ALA A 475 5.65 10.59 10.98
CA ALA A 475 4.69 11.56 10.42
C ALA A 475 5.21 13.00 10.44
N LYS A 476 5.73 13.44 11.59
CA LYS A 476 6.27 14.79 11.80
C LYS A 476 7.47 15.12 10.92
N ASP A 477 8.43 14.20 10.84
CA ASP A 477 9.66 14.41 10.09
C ASP A 477 9.35 14.48 8.59
N PHE A 478 8.48 13.59 8.10
CA PHE A 478 7.97 13.62 6.74
C PHE A 478 7.20 14.91 6.43
N ALA A 479 6.28 15.31 7.31
CA ALA A 479 5.45 16.50 7.14
C ALA A 479 6.29 17.79 7.08
N ARG A 480 7.30 17.94 7.95
CA ARG A 480 8.23 19.07 7.92
C ARG A 480 9.14 19.05 6.68
N ALA A 481 9.57 17.87 6.24
CA ALA A 481 10.44 17.71 5.08
C ALA A 481 9.72 17.99 3.75
N ILE A 482 8.49 17.48 3.55
CA ILE A 482 7.72 17.77 2.33
C ILE A 482 7.25 19.23 2.27
N ALA A 483 6.97 19.86 3.42
CA ALA A 483 6.55 21.25 3.48
C ALA A 483 7.70 22.27 3.47
N GLY A 484 8.97 21.84 3.36
CA GLY A 484 10.10 22.78 3.32
C GLY A 484 10.27 23.62 4.60
N VAL A 485 9.82 23.10 5.75
CA VAL A 485 9.95 23.72 7.09
C VAL A 485 10.82 22.86 8.03
N ALA A 486 11.72 22.08 7.43
CA ALA A 486 12.67 21.17 8.05
C ALA A 486 13.88 21.88 8.68
#